data_AF-A0A7V1E6L7-F1
#
_entry.id   AF-A0A7V1E6L7-F1
#
_cell.length_a   1.000
_cell.length_b   1.000
_cell.length_c   1.000
_cell.angle_alpha   90.00
_cell.angle_beta   90.00
_cell.angle_gamma   90.00
#
_symmetry.space_group_name_H-M   'P 1'
#
loop_
_entity.id
_entity.type
_entity.pdbx_description
1 polymer ?
#
loop_
_entity_poly.entity_id
_entity_poly.type
_entity_poly.pdbx_seq_one_letter_code
_entity_poly.pdbx_strand_id
1 'polypeptide(L)'
;MATKSTKGKMTVGEAGKKGGATTSRKYGPSFYENIGKRGGQMTSKKYGPEFYESIGKKGGKTTSKKYGPEFYENIGHKGGQKVKKLIEQGKRRT
;
A
#
# COMPACT_ATOMS: atom_id res chain seq x y z
N MET A 1 -52.95 20.78 7.11
CA MET A 1 -51.72 21.44 7.63
C MET A 1 -50.64 20.39 7.87
N ALA A 2 -49.40 20.74 7.53
CA ALA A 2 -48.10 20.09 7.83
C ALA A 2 -47.81 18.71 7.22
N THR A 3 -47.32 18.70 5.97
CA THR A 3 -46.46 17.62 5.45
C THR A 3 -45.14 17.63 6.22
N LYS A 4 -44.97 16.68 7.14
CA LYS A 4 -43.75 16.53 7.91
C LYS A 4 -42.62 16.09 6.98
N SER A 5 -41.86 17.06 6.46
CA SER A 5 -40.65 16.81 5.67
C SER A 5 -39.68 15.97 6.51
N THR A 6 -39.56 14.69 6.17
CA THR A 6 -38.45 13.87 6.64
C THR A 6 -37.19 14.37 5.95
N LYS A 7 -36.54 15.39 6.53
CA LYS A 7 -35.13 15.66 6.27
C LYS A 7 -34.40 14.33 6.45
N GLY A 8 -33.99 13.70 5.35
CA GLY A 8 -33.21 12.48 5.38
C GLY A 8 -32.00 12.70 6.27
N LYS A 9 -31.98 12.05 7.43
CA LYS A 9 -30.86 12.16 8.36
C LYS A 9 -29.66 11.49 7.69
N MET A 10 -28.62 12.27 7.42
CA MET A 10 -27.35 11.75 6.91
C MET A 10 -26.86 10.61 7.81
N THR A 11 -26.44 9.50 7.21
CA THR A 11 -25.86 8.38 7.94
C THR A 11 -24.45 8.72 8.45
N VAL A 12 -23.95 7.97 9.44
CA VAL A 12 -22.59 8.14 9.95
C VAL A 12 -21.53 7.90 8.84
N GLY A 13 -21.77 6.92 7.97
CA GLY A 13 -20.88 6.64 6.84
C GLY A 13 -20.84 7.79 5.82
N GLU A 14 -21.99 8.37 5.49
CA GLU A 14 -22.07 9.54 4.60
C GLU A 14 -21.40 10.77 5.23
N ALA A 15 -21.59 10.99 6.53
CA ALA A 15 -20.90 12.05 7.26
C ALA A 15 -19.38 11.86 7.23
N GLY A 16 -18.89 10.64 7.44
CA GLY A 16 -17.47 10.30 7.36
C GLY A 16 -16.89 10.54 5.97
N LYS A 17 -17.58 10.08 4.91
CA LYS A 17 -17.17 10.31 3.51
C LYS A 17 -17.13 11.80 3.19
N LYS A 18 -18.15 12.57 3.60
CA LYS A 18 -18.20 14.02 3.40
C LYS A 18 -17.08 14.74 4.15
N GLY A 19 -16.78 14.32 5.37
CA GLY A 19 -15.64 14.84 6.14
C GLY A 19 -14.30 14.56 5.45
N GLY A 20 -14.07 13.32 5.03
CA GLY A 20 -12.86 12.93 4.29
C GLY A 20 -12.67 13.71 2.99
N ALA A 21 -13.74 13.87 2.20
CA ALA A 21 -13.71 14.66 0.96
C ALA A 21 -13.39 16.15 1.22
N THR A 22 -13.95 16.71 2.31
CA THR A 22 -13.69 18.10 2.70
C THR A 22 -12.23 18.29 3.13
N THR A 23 -11.70 17.38 3.96
CA THR A 23 -10.29 17.37 4.37
C THR A 23 -9.37 17.21 3.17
N SER A 24 -9.66 16.28 2.27
CA SER A 24 -8.87 16.05 1.06
C SER A 24 -8.80 17.29 0.17
N ARG A 25 -9.94 17.96 -0.07
CA ARG A 25 -9.99 19.21 -0.84
C ARG A 25 -9.22 20.35 -0.15
N LYS A 26 -9.25 20.42 1.18
CA LYS A 26 -8.60 21.49 1.94
C LYS A 26 -7.07 21.35 1.98
N TYR A 27 -6.56 20.13 2.12
CA TYR A 27 -5.15 19.89 2.44
C TYR A 27 -4.34 19.24 1.31
N GLY A 28 -4.98 18.63 0.32
CA GLY A 28 -4.32 18.05 -0.85
C GLY A 28 -3.41 16.84 -0.56
N PRO A 29 -2.72 16.30 -1.58
CA PRO A 29 -1.91 15.07 -1.45
C PRO A 29 -0.73 15.20 -0.49
N SER A 30 -0.02 16.33 -0.49
CA SER A 30 1.19 16.54 0.34
C SER A 30 0.88 16.45 1.84
N PHE A 31 -0.34 16.75 2.27
CA PHE A 31 -0.75 16.54 3.65
C PHE A 31 -0.72 15.06 4.04
N TYR A 32 -1.27 14.18 3.20
CA TYR A 32 -1.28 12.74 3.45
C TYR A 32 0.11 12.13 3.41
N GLU A 33 0.96 12.61 2.50
CA GLU A 33 2.36 12.21 2.44
C GLU A 33 3.09 12.58 3.74
N ASN A 34 2.92 13.82 4.22
CA ASN A 34 3.55 14.29 5.46
C ASN A 34 3.08 13.51 6.69
N ILE A 35 1.78 13.28 6.85
CA ILE A 35 1.27 12.51 8.00
C ILE A 35 1.68 11.03 7.91
N GLY A 36 1.75 10.46 6.70
CA GLY A 36 2.25 9.11 6.47
C GLY A 36 3.72 8.97 6.84
N LYS A 37 4.56 9.92 6.40
CA LYS A 37 5.98 9.98 6.76
C LYS A 37 6.17 10.10 8.27
N ARG A 38 5.44 11.00 8.93
CA ARG A 38 5.48 11.16 10.40
C ARG A 38 5.08 9.86 11.11
N GLY A 39 3.99 9.22 10.67
CA GLY A 39 3.54 7.94 11.22
C GLY A 39 4.61 6.85 11.09
N GLY A 40 5.22 6.70 9.90
CA GLY A 40 6.30 5.75 9.67
C GLY A 40 7.53 6.01 10.53
N GLN A 41 7.94 7.27 10.68
CA GLN A 41 9.06 7.64 11.55
C GLN A 41 8.78 7.30 13.02
N MET A 42 7.57 7.57 13.50
CA MET A 42 7.17 7.24 14.88
C MET A 42 7.16 5.73 15.11
N THR A 43 6.59 4.96 14.19
CA THR A 43 6.60 3.49 14.25
C THR A 43 8.03 2.96 14.24
N SER A 44 8.89 3.47 13.35
CA SER A 44 10.30 3.06 13.28
C SER A 44 11.05 3.33 14.59
N LYS A 45 10.86 4.51 15.19
CA LYS A 45 11.46 4.86 16.49
C LYS A 45 10.95 3.98 17.63
N LYS A 46 9.66 3.66 17.63
CA LYS A 46 9.02 2.87 18.69
C LYS A 46 9.43 1.40 18.68
N TYR A 47 9.53 0.80 17.50
CA TYR A 47 9.64 -0.66 17.36
C TYR A 47 11.02 -1.16 16.91
N GLY A 48 11.85 -0.28 16.33
CA GLY A 48 13.22 -0.64 15.93
C GLY A 48 13.29 -1.68 14.80
N PRO A 49 14.51 -2.15 14.46
CA PRO A 49 14.75 -3.05 13.32
C PRO A 49 14.20 -4.47 13.53
N GLU A 50 14.25 -5.00 14.76
CA GLU A 50 13.79 -6.38 15.07
C GLU A 50 12.31 -6.58 14.75
N PHE A 51 11.49 -5.54 14.92
CA PHE A 51 10.08 -5.57 14.53
C PHE A 51 9.91 -5.80 13.03
N TYR A 52 10.66 -5.08 12.20
CA TYR A 52 10.60 -5.23 10.74
C TYR A 52 11.13 -6.59 10.29
N GLU A 53 12.17 -7.10 10.94
CA GLU A 53 12.68 -8.45 10.70
C GLU A 53 11.62 -9.50 11.02
N SER A 54 10.95 -9.38 12.18
CA SER A 54 9.90 -10.32 12.61
C SER A 54 8.70 -10.33 11.65
N ILE A 55 8.17 -9.15 11.29
CA ILE A 55 7.05 -9.08 10.34
C ILE A 55 7.46 -9.53 8.94
N GLY A 56 8.71 -9.26 8.52
CA GLY A 56 9.27 -9.74 7.26
C GLY A 56 9.36 -11.27 7.21
N LYS A 57 9.91 -11.90 8.27
CA LYS A 57 9.95 -13.36 8.42
C LYS A 57 8.54 -13.96 8.41
N LYS A 58 7.59 -13.35 9.12
CA LYS A 58 6.19 -13.81 9.15
C LYS A 58 5.54 -13.73 7.76
N GLY A 59 5.73 -12.63 7.06
CA GLY A 59 5.26 -12.45 5.68
C GLY A 59 5.86 -13.48 4.73
N GLY A 60 7.19 -13.65 4.76
CA GLY A 60 7.90 -14.62 3.94
C GLY A 60 7.43 -16.07 4.18
N LYS A 61 7.30 -16.48 5.44
CA LYS A 61 6.76 -17.80 5.80
C LYS A 61 5.33 -18.00 5.29
N THR A 62 4.49 -16.97 5.37
CA THR A 62 3.10 -17.04 4.89
C THR A 62 3.05 -17.20 3.37
N THR A 63 3.84 -16.40 2.64
CA THR A 63 3.96 -16.49 1.18
C THR A 63 4.49 -17.85 0.75
N SER A 64 5.56 -18.33 1.39
CA SER A 64 6.15 -19.64 1.09
C SER A 64 5.17 -20.79 1.31
N LYS A 65 4.43 -20.78 2.43
CA LYS A 65 3.37 -21.78 2.68
C LYS A 65 2.24 -21.73 1.66
N LYS A 66 1.86 -20.53 1.21
CA LYS A 66 0.74 -20.35 0.28
C LYS A 66 1.08 -20.79 -1.14
N TYR A 67 2.30 -20.52 -1.61
CA TYR A 67 2.64 -20.65 -3.03
C TYR A 67 3.67 -21.75 -3.34
N GLY A 68 4.37 -22.28 -2.33
CA GLY A 68 5.32 -23.38 -2.53
C GLY A 68 6.58 -22.99 -3.34
N PRO A 69 7.45 -23.97 -3.65
CA PRO A 69 8.73 -23.75 -4.32
C PRO A 69 8.59 -23.34 -5.79
N GLU A 70 7.62 -23.89 -6.53
CA GLU A 70 7.40 -23.57 -7.96
C GLU A 70 7.15 -22.08 -8.19
N PHE A 71 6.53 -21.39 -7.24
CA PHE A 71 6.36 -19.94 -7.31
C PHE A 71 7.70 -19.20 -7.37
N TYR A 72 8.68 -19.60 -6.54
CA TYR A 72 10.00 -18.98 -6.51
C TYR A 72 10.81 -19.32 -7.77
N GLU A 73 10.68 -20.54 -8.28
CA GLU A 73 11.26 -20.93 -9.56
C GLU A 73 10.71 -20.08 -10.70
N ASN A 74 9.39 -19.92 -10.78
CA ASN A 74 8.74 -19.13 -11.81
C ASN A 74 9.13 -17.65 -11.78
N ILE A 75 9.17 -17.02 -10.61
CA ILE A 75 9.60 -15.61 -10.50
C ILE A 75 11.10 -15.47 -10.80
N GLY A 76 11.92 -16.44 -10.41
CA GLY A 76 13.34 -16.49 -10.74
C GLY A 76 13.58 -16.59 -12.24
N HIS A 77 12.86 -17.50 -12.91
CA HIS A 77 12.89 -17.65 -14.36
C HIS A 77 12.51 -16.35 -15.07
N LYS A 78 11.39 -15.72 -14.68
CA LYS A 78 10.95 -14.43 -15.23
C LYS A 78 12.01 -13.34 -15.05
N GLY A 79 12.63 -13.27 -13.88
CA GLY A 79 13.74 -12.36 -13.60
C GLY A 79 14.93 -12.59 -14.54
N GLY A 80 15.35 -13.85 -14.70
CA GLY A 80 16.42 -14.24 -15.61
C GLY A 80 16.15 -13.87 -17.07
N GLN A 81 14.93 -14.13 -17.56
CA GLN A 81 14.54 -13.73 -18.92
C GLN A 81 14.57 -12.21 -19.12
N LYS A 82 14.17 -11.45 -18.10
CA LYS A 82 14.24 -9.98 -18.15
C LYS A 82 15.70 -9.51 -18.26
N VAL A 83 16.60 -10.09 -17.47
CA VAL A 83 18.05 -9.77 -17.53
C VAL A 83 18.61 -10.12 -18.91
N LYS A 84 18.33 -11.32 -19.44
CA LYS A 84 18.74 -11.74 -20.77
C LYS A 84 18.33 -10.73 -21.85
N LYS A 85 17.05 -10.32 -21.85
CA LYS A 85 16.50 -9.34 -22.80
C LYS A 85 17.21 -7.99 -22.71
N LEU A 86 17.53 -7.52 -21.49
CA LEU A 86 18.25 -6.26 -21.30
C LEU A 86 19.68 -6.32 -21.86
N ILE A 87 20.37 -7.44 -21.66
CA ILE A 87 21.72 -7.66 -22.21
C ILE A 87 21.69 -7.66 -23.74
N GLU A 88 20.75 -8.37 -24.35
CA GLU A 88 20.58 -8.39 -25.81
C GLU A 88 20.28 -6.99 -26.37
N GLN A 89 19.44 -6.21 -25.69
CA GLN A 89 19.16 -4.82 -26.08
C GLN A 89 20.39 -3.92 -25.97
N GLY A 90 21.21 -4.10 -24.93
CA GLY A 90 22.47 -3.37 -24.78
C GLY A 90 23.45 -3.67 -25.92
N LYS A 91 23.63 -4.95 -26.25
CA LYS A 91 24.50 -5.40 -27.36
C LYS A 91 24.07 -4.91 -28.74
N ARG A 92 22.78 -4.66 -28.95
CA ARG A 92 22.24 -4.12 -30.22
C ARG A 92 22.37 -2.60 -30.34
N ARG A 93 22.71 -1.90 -29.26
CA ARG A 93 22.87 -0.44 -29.20
C ARG A 93 24.34 0.00 -29.32
N THR A 94 25.27 -0.94 -29.23
CA THR A 94 26.71 -0.81 -29.47
C THR A 94 27.05 -1.41 -30.82
#